data_AF-A0A967N0Y7-F1
#
_entry.id   AF-A0A967N0Y7-F1
#
_cell.length_a   1.000
_cell.length_b   1.000
_cell.length_c   1.000
_cell.angle_alpha   90.00
_cell.angle_beta   90.00
_cell.angle_gamma   90.00
#
_symmetry.space_group_name_H-M   'P 1'
#
loop_
_entity.id
_entity.type
_entity.pdbx_description
1 polymer ?
#
loop_
_entity_poly.entity_id
_entity_poly.type
_entity_poly.pdbx_seq_one_letter_code
_entity_poly.pdbx_strand_id
1 'polypeptide(L)' 'HRWRYSQPSEALPQRYLLSDGNSPLLFAGDGFGRGSCSIEAAALSGMEAADRLIEIHS' A
#
# COMPACT_ATOMS: atom_id res chain seq x y z
N HIS A 1 -23.13 13.96 -2.41
CA HIS A 1 -21.86 13.40 -2.95
C HIS A 1 -21.77 11.92 -2.60
N ARG A 2 -21.32 11.05 -3.53
CA ARG A 2 -21.16 9.60 -3.33
C ARG A 2 -19.86 9.14 -3.96
N TRP A 3 -18.95 8.64 -3.14
CA TRP A 3 -17.64 8.13 -3.55
C TRP A 3 -17.73 6.62 -3.71
N ARG A 4 -17.52 6.10 -4.92
CA ARG A 4 -17.71 4.67 -5.23
C ARG A 4 -16.65 3.77 -4.55
N TYR A 5 -15.47 4.31 -4.30
CA TYR A 5 -14.29 3.58 -3.79
C TYR A 5 -13.72 4.25 -2.55
N SER A 6 -14.59 4.76 -1.66
CA SER A 6 -14.15 5.46 -0.46
C SER A 6 -13.57 4.54 0.62
N GLN A 7 -13.80 3.24 0.51
CA GLN A 7 -13.35 2.26 1.48
C GLN A 7 -13.13 0.91 0.80
N PRO A 8 -11.99 0.24 1.03
CA PRO A 8 -11.81 -1.15 0.63
C PRO A 8 -12.80 -2.06 1.36
N SER A 9 -13.30 -3.09 0.69
CA SER A 9 -14.10 -4.13 1.35
C SER A 9 -13.25 -5.14 2.10
N GLU A 10 -12.00 -5.33 1.66
CA GLU A 10 -11.04 -6.27 2.22
C GLU A 10 -9.65 -5.61 2.22
N ALA A 11 -8.88 -5.84 3.29
CA ALA A 11 -7.52 -5.36 3.42
C ALA A 11 -6.53 -6.51 3.27
N LEU A 12 -5.44 -6.26 2.55
CA LEU A 12 -4.32 -7.18 2.44
C LEU A 12 -3.46 -7.12 3.71
N PRO A 13 -3.01 -8.26 4.26
CA PRO A 13 -2.22 -8.27 5.49
C PRO A 13 -0.84 -7.61 5.33
N GLN A 14 -0.30 -7.56 4.11
CA GLN A 14 0.94 -6.89 3.77
C GLN A 14 0.76 -5.39 3.74
N ARG A 15 1.81 -4.63 4.06
CA ARG A 15 1.80 -3.16 4.02
C ARG A 15 2.06 -2.58 2.62
N TYR A 16 2.53 -3.39 1.68
CA TYR A 16 2.65 -3.06 0.27
C TYR A 16 2.69 -4.35 -0.57
N LEU A 17 2.60 -4.22 -1.89
CA LEU A 17 2.85 -5.32 -2.84
C LEU A 17 3.95 -4.90 -3.82
N LEU A 18 5.05 -5.65 -3.86
CA LEU A 18 6.06 -5.52 -4.91
C LEU A 18 5.62 -6.33 -6.14
N SER A 19 5.52 -5.68 -7.29
CA SER A 19 5.21 -6.33 -8.56
C SER A 19 6.42 -7.12 -9.05
N ASP A 20 6.18 -8.37 -9.48
CA ASP A 20 7.21 -9.26 -10.03
C ASP A 20 7.48 -8.97 -11.51
N GLY A 21 8.07 -7.80 -11.79
CA GLY A 21 8.38 -7.35 -13.15
C GLY A 21 9.76 -6.71 -13.27
N ASN A 22 10.15 -6.34 -14.49
CA ASN A 22 11.47 -5.77 -14.80
C ASN A 22 11.73 -4.37 -14.20
N SER A 23 10.73 -3.74 -13.60
CA SER A 23 10.83 -2.44 -12.94
C SER A 23 10.36 -2.55 -11.49
N PRO A 24 11.03 -1.91 -10.53
CA PRO A 24 10.58 -1.88 -9.15
C PRO A 24 9.30 -1.06 -9.01
N LEU A 25 8.16 -1.73 -9.13
CA LEU A 25 6.82 -1.17 -8.96
C LEU A 25 6.24 -1.69 -7.65
N LEU A 26 5.85 -0.77 -6.76
CA LEU A 26 5.19 -1.09 -5.50
C LEU A 26 3.77 -0.50 -5.46
N PHE A 27 2.82 -1.28 -4.95
CA PHE A 27 1.45 -0.84 -4.64
C PHE A 27 1.31 -0.60 -3.14
N ALA A 28 0.67 0.51 -2.78
CA ALA A 28 0.44 0.95 -1.41
C ALA A 28 -0.92 1.66 -1.30
N GLY A 29 -1.46 1.77 -0.09
CA GLY A 29 -2.76 2.40 0.16
C GLY A 29 -3.46 1.92 1.44
N ASP A 30 -4.66 2.42 1.69
CA ASP A 30 -5.48 2.07 2.85
C ASP A 30 -6.01 0.63 2.83
N GLY A 31 -6.02 -0.02 1.66
CA GLY A 31 -6.29 -1.46 1.50
C GLY A 31 -5.12 -2.37 1.88
N PHE A 32 -3.99 -1.82 2.35
CA PHE A 32 -2.82 -2.58 2.80
C PHE A 32 -2.62 -2.40 4.31
N GLY A 33 -2.15 -3.47 4.98
CA GLY A 33 -2.00 -3.58 6.43
C GLY A 33 -3.11 -4.44 7.07
N ARG A 34 -2.76 -5.18 8.13
CA ARG A 34 -3.75 -6.01 8.86
C ARG A 34 -4.85 -5.12 9.45
N GLY A 35 -6.09 -5.41 9.07
CA GLY A 35 -7.28 -4.81 9.69
C GLY A 35 -7.52 -3.34 9.35
N SER A 36 -6.86 -2.83 8.30
CA SER A 36 -6.90 -1.40 7.99
C SER A 36 -7.81 -1.04 6.83
N CYS A 37 -8.65 -0.04 7.09
CA CYS A 37 -9.28 0.87 6.12
C CYS A 37 -9.24 2.26 6.76
N SER A 38 -8.04 2.73 7.10
CA SER A 38 -7.82 3.96 7.87
C SER A 38 -6.77 4.85 7.22
N ILE A 39 -6.82 6.14 7.54
CA ILE A 39 -5.82 7.13 7.10
C ILE A 39 -4.42 6.73 7.58
N GLU A 40 -4.31 6.23 8.81
CA GLU A 40 -3.04 5.78 9.39
C GLU A 40 -2.42 4.64 8.56
N ALA A 41 -3.24 3.70 8.12
CA ALA A 41 -2.74 2.58 7.33
C ALA A 41 -2.27 2.98 5.94
N ALA A 42 -2.98 3.90 5.27
CA ALA A 42 -2.51 4.47 4.02
C ALA A 42 -1.12 5.12 4.18
N ALA A 43 -0.94 5.88 5.27
CA ALA A 43 0.34 6.52 5.56
C ALA A 43 1.45 5.50 5.83
N LEU A 44 1.20 4.52 6.69
CA LEU A 44 2.15 3.45 7.02
C LEU A 44 2.51 2.61 5.78
N SER A 45 1.52 2.27 4.96
CA SER A 45 1.70 1.55 3.70
C SER A 45 2.60 2.32 2.73
N GLY A 46 2.35 3.62 2.55
CA GLY A 46 3.16 4.48 1.68
C GLY A 46 4.60 4.64 2.15
N MET A 47 4.82 4.81 3.46
CA MET A 47 6.17 4.92 4.03
C MET A 47 6.99 3.65 3.81
N GLU A 48 6.44 2.47 4.12
CA GLU A 48 7.18 1.22 3.90
C GLU A 48 7.43 0.91 2.43
N ALA A 49 6.49 1.26 1.54
CA ALA A 49 6.71 1.12 0.10
C ALA A 49 7.86 2.03 -0.38
N ALA A 50 7.95 3.25 0.14
CA ALA A 50 9.03 4.18 -0.18
C ALA A 50 10.39 3.68 0.34
N ASP A 51 10.44 3.23 1.60
CA ASP A 51 11.65 2.64 2.18
C ASP A 51 12.14 1.46 1.34
N ARG A 52 11.22 0.56 0.96
CA ARG A 52 11.55 -0.59 0.11
C ARG A 52 12.03 -0.15 -1.28
N LEU A 53 11.44 0.89 -1.85
CA LEU A 53 11.87 1.42 -3.15
C LEU A 53 13.30 1.97 -3.08
N ILE A 54 13.66 2.67 -1.99
CA ILE A 54 15.03 3.18 -1.76
C ILE A 54 16.03 2.03 -1.64
N GLU A 55 15.68 0.97 -0.90
CA GLU A 55 16.51 -0.22 -0.74
C GLU A 55 16.78 -0.93 -2.07
N ILE A 56 15.81 -0.99 -2.98
CA ILE A 56 15.98 -1.66 -4.29
C ILE A 56 16.94 -0.87 -5.21
N HIS A 57 17.06 0.46 -5.02
CA HIS A 57 17.89 1.33 -5.85
C HIS A 57 19.25 1.70 -5.22
N SER A 58 19.53 1.20 -4.01
CA SER A 58 20.80 1.39 -3.30
C SER A 58 21.78 0.27 -3.64
#